data_AF-A0A9W9DLZ9-F1
#
_entry.id   AF-A0A9W9DLZ9-F1
#
_cell.length_a   1.000
_cell.length_b   1.000
_cell.length_c   1.000
_cell.angle_alpha   90.00
_cell.angle_beta   90.00
_cell.angle_gamma   90.00
#
_symmetry.space_group_name_H-M   'P 1'
#
loop_
_entity.id
_entity.type
_entity.pdbx_description
1 polymer ?
#
loop_
_entity_poly.entity_id
_entity_poly.type
_entity_poly.pdbx_seq_one_letter_code
_entity_poly.pdbx_strand_id
1 'polypeptide(L)'
;MENLLRFMTALRNLFRSLLKVYEKPNDYAIDSDQVSFPYPRSYRSSGTTVRFTYIKRVSQIRLVFTARTEGDQDIIVKFGNGPYGVEAHQAAAESGFAPALLSHSNLAGGWWMVVMENLESDFQPCDDFDTLEPSCKDEITKCVSKFHKLGFVHGDLRDTNVFVRRKQDRWECQLIDYDWAGREGEVVYPIGVYNTHSVWRPELHLDGQLITSEHDNLTVNEFLRRRTKIIRF
;
A
#
# COMPACT_ATOMS: atom_id res chain seq x y z
N MET A 1 -0.80 -32.05 34.16
CA MET A 1 -1.71 -32.57 33.11
C MET A 1 -3.10 -31.95 33.20
N GLU A 2 -3.69 -31.86 34.40
CA GLU A 2 -5.02 -31.26 34.65
C GLU A 2 -5.15 -29.78 34.25
N ASN A 3 -4.14 -28.95 34.53
CA ASN A 3 -4.13 -27.54 34.11
C ASN A 3 -4.11 -27.35 32.58
N LEU A 4 -3.42 -28.24 31.86
CA LEU A 4 -3.40 -28.22 30.39
C LEU A 4 -4.77 -28.60 29.83
N LEU A 5 -5.43 -29.61 30.40
CA LEU A 5 -6.75 -30.04 29.97
C LEU A 5 -7.80 -28.94 30.19
N ARG A 6 -7.75 -28.25 31.34
CA ARG A 6 -8.62 -27.09 31.64
C ARG A 6 -8.38 -25.94 30.67
N PHE A 7 -7.11 -25.61 30.40
CA PHE A 7 -6.75 -24.57 29.44
C PHE A 7 -7.26 -24.89 28.03
N MET A 8 -7.01 -26.10 27.53
CA MET A 8 -7.47 -26.53 26.20
C MET A 8 -9.00 -26.57 26.10
N THR A 9 -9.69 -26.95 27.18
CA THR A 9 -11.16 -26.92 27.24
C THR A 9 -11.70 -25.49 27.20
N ALA A 10 -11.10 -24.57 27.97
CA ALA A 10 -11.45 -23.16 27.93
C ALA A 10 -11.20 -22.56 26.54
N LEU A 11 -10.08 -22.89 25.89
CA LEU A 11 -9.75 -22.43 24.55
C LEU A 11 -10.74 -22.95 23.50
N ARG A 12 -11.14 -24.23 23.60
CA ARG A 12 -12.19 -24.81 22.72
C ARG A 12 -13.52 -24.09 22.89
N ASN A 13 -13.91 -23.78 24.13
CA ASN A 13 -15.15 -23.06 24.40
C ASN A 13 -15.08 -21.62 23.89
N LEU A 14 -13.94 -20.95 24.06
CA LEU A 14 -13.67 -19.63 23.51
C LEU A 14 -13.83 -19.64 21.98
N PHE A 15 -13.18 -20.54 21.26
CA PHE A 15 -13.28 -20.62 19.80
C PHE A 15 -14.70 -20.91 19.32
N ARG A 16 -15.45 -21.77 20.02
CA ARG A 16 -16.87 -22.03 19.70
C ARG A 16 -17.73 -20.80 19.93
N SER A 17 -17.51 -20.07 21.03
CA SER A 17 -18.23 -18.82 21.31
C SER A 17 -17.90 -17.77 20.27
N LEU A 18 -16.63 -17.65 19.91
CA LEU A 18 -16.14 -16.72 18.89
C LEU A 18 -16.73 -17.04 17.52
N LEU A 19 -16.82 -18.33 17.14
CA LEU A 19 -17.44 -18.76 15.89
C LEU A 19 -18.89 -18.31 15.79
N LYS A 20 -19.68 -18.44 16.86
CA LYS A 20 -21.08 -17.97 16.90
C LYS A 20 -21.19 -16.47 16.69
N VAL A 21 -20.24 -15.69 17.22
CA VAL A 21 -20.17 -14.24 16.96
C VAL A 21 -19.91 -14.00 15.47
N TYR A 22 -18.94 -14.68 14.88
CA TYR A 22 -18.62 -14.50 13.44
C TYR A 22 -19.68 -15.04 12.48
N GLU A 23 -20.53 -15.99 12.89
CA GLU A 23 -21.66 -16.46 12.09
C GLU A 23 -22.77 -15.40 11.97
N LYS A 24 -22.98 -14.60 13.02
CA LYS A 24 -23.98 -13.53 13.06
C LYS A 24 -23.42 -12.28 13.72
N PRO A 25 -22.42 -11.62 13.12
CA PRO A 25 -21.66 -10.58 13.80
C PRO A 25 -22.50 -9.37 14.19
N ASN A 26 -23.54 -9.06 13.42
CA ASN A 26 -24.46 -7.97 13.72
C ASN A 26 -25.34 -8.23 14.95
N ASP A 27 -25.62 -9.49 15.30
CA ASP A 27 -26.43 -9.84 16.48
C ASP A 27 -25.69 -9.54 17.79
N TYR A 28 -24.36 -9.45 17.73
CA TYR A 28 -23.47 -9.25 18.88
C TYR A 28 -22.68 -7.94 18.80
N ALA A 29 -22.91 -7.12 17.77
CA ALA A 29 -22.19 -5.88 17.55
C ALA A 29 -22.68 -4.81 18.53
N ILE A 30 -21.77 -4.30 19.38
CA ILE A 30 -22.03 -3.08 20.18
C ILE A 30 -22.09 -1.86 19.25
N ASP A 31 -21.34 -1.90 18.16
CA ASP A 31 -21.30 -0.92 17.08
C ASP A 31 -21.34 -1.70 15.76
N SER A 32 -22.43 -1.54 15.00
CA SER A 32 -22.63 -2.21 13.72
C SER A 32 -21.53 -1.88 12.70
N ASP A 33 -20.91 -0.69 12.82
CA ASP A 33 -19.85 -0.26 11.91
C ASP A 33 -18.52 -0.94 12.25
N GLN A 34 -18.32 -1.37 13.50
CA GLN A 34 -17.13 -2.10 13.94
C GLN A 34 -17.02 -3.49 13.28
N VAL A 35 -18.13 -4.06 12.84
CA VAL A 35 -18.15 -5.32 12.06
C VAL A 35 -17.53 -5.12 10.68
N SER A 36 -17.66 -3.91 10.12
CA SER A 36 -17.26 -3.59 8.75
C SER A 36 -15.82 -3.06 8.63
N PHE A 37 -15.20 -2.66 9.76
CA PHE A 37 -13.92 -1.94 9.75
C PHE A 37 -12.97 -2.36 10.89
N PRO A 38 -11.63 -2.28 10.70
CA PRO A 38 -10.65 -2.62 11.74
C PRO A 38 -10.76 -1.77 13.01
N TYR A 39 -10.48 -2.33 14.19
CA TYR A 39 -10.66 -1.64 15.48
C TYR A 39 -9.89 -0.32 15.68
N PRO A 40 -8.71 -0.06 15.07
CA PRO A 40 -8.03 1.22 15.26
C PRO A 40 -8.84 2.37 14.63
N ARG A 41 -9.13 3.41 15.43
CA ARG A 41 -9.89 4.62 15.06
C ARG A 41 -9.12 5.91 15.33
N SER A 42 -7.82 5.81 15.56
CA SER A 42 -6.94 6.95 15.77
C SER A 42 -5.50 6.60 15.43
N TYR A 43 -4.70 7.63 15.15
CA TYR A 43 -3.25 7.51 14.98
C TYR A 43 -2.54 8.62 15.77
N ARG A 44 -1.21 8.50 15.91
CA ARG A 44 -0.39 9.55 16.54
C ARG A 44 0.34 10.33 15.46
N SER A 45 0.21 11.65 15.49
CA SER A 45 0.99 12.56 14.64
C SER A 45 1.51 13.71 15.49
N SER A 46 2.82 13.97 15.42
CA SER A 46 3.49 15.05 16.17
C SER A 46 3.12 15.09 17.66
N GLY A 47 3.05 13.92 18.31
CA GLY A 47 2.71 13.79 19.72
C GLY A 47 1.21 13.90 20.06
N THR A 48 0.36 14.22 19.09
CA THR A 48 -1.10 14.35 19.27
C THR A 48 -1.82 13.11 18.76
N THR A 49 -2.91 12.74 19.43
CA THR A 49 -3.79 11.66 18.96
C THR A 49 -4.83 12.26 18.02
N VAL A 50 -4.84 11.81 16.77
CA VAL A 50 -5.83 12.21 15.76
C VAL A 50 -6.83 11.08 15.60
N ARG A 51 -8.11 11.35 15.85
CA ARG A 51 -9.20 10.40 15.65
C ARG A 51 -9.75 10.49 14.24
N PHE A 52 -10.30 9.37 13.75
CA PHE A 52 -10.92 9.30 12.44
C PHE A 52 -12.06 8.29 12.40
N THR A 53 -12.94 8.48 11.41
CA THR A 53 -14.05 7.57 11.09
C THR A 53 -13.80 6.96 9.72
N TYR A 54 -13.96 5.64 9.60
CA TYR A 54 -13.86 4.96 8.31
C TYR A 54 -15.05 5.30 7.41
N ILE A 55 -14.78 5.43 6.12
CA ILE A 55 -15.81 5.67 5.10
C ILE A 55 -16.08 4.40 4.31
N LYS A 56 -15.04 3.80 3.72
CA LYS A 56 -15.17 2.57 2.92
C LYS A 56 -13.84 1.83 2.81
N ARG A 57 -13.93 0.54 2.50
CA ARG A 57 -12.80 -0.27 2.06
C ARG A 57 -12.57 -0.06 0.56
N VAL A 58 -11.33 0.21 0.17
CA VAL A 58 -10.95 0.52 -1.23
C VAL A 58 -10.77 -0.75 -2.06
N SER A 59 -10.26 -1.82 -1.44
CA SER A 59 -9.97 -3.09 -2.11
C SER A 59 -10.70 -4.24 -1.43
N GLN A 60 -11.26 -5.17 -2.21
CA GLN A 60 -11.86 -6.39 -1.65
C GLN A 60 -10.82 -7.33 -1.03
N ILE A 61 -9.57 -7.27 -1.51
CA ILE A 61 -8.50 -8.18 -1.12
C ILE A 61 -7.58 -7.51 -0.10
N ARG A 62 -7.17 -6.25 -0.34
CA ARG A 62 -6.24 -5.54 0.55
C ARG A 62 -6.98 -4.84 1.70
N LEU A 63 -6.30 -4.66 2.82
CA LEU A 63 -6.81 -3.93 3.98
C LEU A 63 -6.47 -2.44 3.86
N VAL A 64 -7.03 -1.80 2.83
CA VAL A 64 -6.89 -0.37 2.54
C VAL A 64 -8.26 0.29 2.64
N PHE A 65 -8.34 1.38 3.39
CA PHE A 65 -9.58 2.05 3.71
C PHE A 65 -9.43 3.56 3.54
N THR A 66 -10.49 4.22 3.03
CA THR A 66 -10.61 5.67 3.16
C THR A 66 -11.22 5.99 4.51
N ALA A 67 -10.72 7.02 5.17
CA ALA A 67 -11.26 7.53 6.42
C ALA A 67 -11.20 9.06 6.42
N ARG A 68 -11.92 9.66 7.36
CA ARG A 68 -11.92 11.10 7.58
C ARG A 68 -11.62 11.42 9.02
N THR A 69 -10.68 12.32 9.25
CA THR A 69 -10.31 12.77 10.59
C THR A 69 -11.40 13.69 11.18
N GLU A 70 -11.39 13.87 12.50
CA GLU A 70 -12.26 14.88 13.15
C GLU A 70 -11.98 16.32 12.68
N GLY A 71 -10.80 16.55 12.08
CA GLY A 71 -10.42 17.82 11.44
C GLY A 71 -10.82 17.95 9.97
N ASP A 72 -11.72 17.08 9.48
CA ASP A 72 -12.25 17.06 8.10
C ASP A 72 -11.20 16.80 7.00
N GLN A 73 -10.06 16.20 7.36
CA GLN A 73 -9.05 15.72 6.41
C GLN A 73 -9.37 14.29 5.95
N ASP A 74 -9.41 14.06 4.64
CA ASP A 74 -9.48 12.73 4.04
C ASP A 74 -8.10 12.04 4.06
N ILE A 75 -8.09 10.79 4.52
CA ILE A 75 -6.88 9.99 4.71
C ILE A 75 -7.06 8.56 4.17
N ILE A 76 -5.94 7.91 3.89
CA ILE A 76 -5.89 6.47 3.64
C ILE A 76 -5.31 5.77 4.87
N VAL A 77 -6.02 4.73 5.32
CA VAL A 77 -5.57 3.85 6.39
C VAL A 77 -5.32 2.47 5.79
N LYS A 78 -4.08 2.00 5.92
CA LYS A 78 -3.65 0.70 5.40
C LYS A 78 -3.13 -0.18 6.52
N PHE A 79 -3.46 -1.46 6.44
CA PHE A 79 -2.93 -2.50 7.33
C PHE A 79 -2.18 -3.55 6.53
N GLY A 80 -1.10 -4.03 7.11
CA GLY A 80 -0.32 -5.14 6.60
C GLY A 80 0.48 -5.80 7.71
N ASN A 81 1.27 -6.79 7.34
CA ASN A 81 2.17 -7.50 8.24
C ASN A 81 3.57 -7.56 7.62
N GLY A 82 4.58 -7.88 8.43
CA GLY A 82 5.97 -7.85 7.99
C GLY A 82 6.56 -6.44 7.95
N PRO A 83 7.68 -6.23 7.24
CA PRO A 83 8.30 -4.91 7.11
C PRO A 83 7.42 -3.97 6.27
N TYR A 84 7.52 -2.68 6.54
CA TYR A 84 6.95 -1.61 5.71
C TYR A 84 8.05 -0.59 5.42
N GLY A 85 8.13 -0.10 4.18
CA GLY A 85 9.15 0.84 3.72
C GLY A 85 8.95 2.27 4.23
N VAL A 86 8.98 2.48 5.56
CA VAL A 86 8.77 3.79 6.20
C VAL A 86 9.76 4.84 5.67
N GLU A 87 11.06 4.53 5.70
CA GLU A 87 12.11 5.48 5.28
C GLU A 87 11.98 5.83 3.79
N ALA A 88 11.71 4.81 2.96
CA ALA A 88 11.49 5.00 1.53
C ALA A 88 10.27 5.87 1.24
N HIS A 89 9.14 5.60 1.91
CA HIS A 89 7.92 6.39 1.76
C HIS A 89 8.13 7.84 2.21
N GLN A 90 8.76 8.06 3.37
CA GLN A 90 9.05 9.41 3.87
C GLN A 90 9.94 10.19 2.90
N ALA A 91 11.04 9.58 2.43
CA ALA A 91 11.96 10.24 1.49
C ALA A 91 11.28 10.58 0.15
N ALA A 92 10.41 9.70 -0.34
CA ALA A 92 9.61 9.96 -1.53
C ALA A 92 8.62 11.11 -1.31
N ALA A 93 7.94 11.14 -0.16
CA ALA A 93 6.98 12.20 0.20
C ALA A 93 7.67 13.57 0.33
N GLU A 94 8.81 13.63 1.02
CA GLU A 94 9.62 14.85 1.16
C GLU A 94 10.12 15.39 -0.18
N SER A 95 10.31 14.50 -1.16
CA SER A 95 10.71 14.87 -2.52
C SER A 95 9.52 15.19 -3.45
N GLY A 96 8.29 15.09 -2.95
CA GLY A 96 7.06 15.36 -3.71
C GLY A 96 6.63 14.23 -4.66
N PHE A 97 7.08 12.99 -4.41
CA PHE A 97 6.79 11.80 -5.23
C PHE A 97 5.88 10.80 -4.51
N ALA A 98 5.38 11.11 -3.32
CA ALA A 98 4.45 10.27 -2.57
C ALA A 98 3.48 11.13 -1.74
N PRO A 99 2.28 10.63 -1.40
CA PRO A 99 1.43 11.28 -0.41
C PRO A 99 2.16 11.32 0.94
N ALA A 100 1.88 12.31 1.78
CA ALA A 100 2.58 12.38 3.06
C ALA A 100 2.23 11.18 3.95
N LEU A 101 3.27 10.56 4.53
CA LEU A 101 3.11 9.54 5.58
C LEU A 101 2.77 10.24 6.90
N LEU A 102 1.50 10.20 7.30
CA LEU A 102 1.01 10.86 8.51
C LEU A 102 1.36 10.09 9.79
N SER A 103 1.37 8.75 9.72
CA SER A 103 1.74 7.88 10.84
C SER A 103 2.07 6.47 10.39
N HIS A 104 3.02 5.84 11.09
CA HIS A 104 3.27 4.40 11.04
C HIS A 104 3.29 3.85 12.48
N SER A 105 2.56 2.77 12.73
CA SER A 105 2.49 2.16 14.06
C SER A 105 2.42 0.65 13.99
N ASN A 106 3.12 -0.01 14.91
CA ASN A 106 3.06 -1.45 15.09
C ASN A 106 1.85 -1.83 15.95
N LEU A 107 1.17 -2.89 15.54
CA LEU A 107 0.01 -3.48 16.22
C LEU A 107 0.36 -4.89 16.72
N ALA A 108 -0.52 -5.47 17.52
CA ALA A 108 -0.35 -6.83 18.02
C ALA A 108 -0.27 -7.85 16.88
N GLY A 109 0.48 -8.93 17.10
CA GLY A 109 0.59 -10.04 16.15
C GLY A 109 1.43 -9.72 14.89
N GLY A 110 2.32 -8.73 14.95
CA GLY A 110 3.21 -8.39 13.84
C GLY A 110 2.54 -7.61 12.71
N TRP A 111 1.35 -7.07 12.96
CA TRP A 111 0.66 -6.16 12.05
C TRP A 111 1.19 -4.75 12.21
N TRP A 112 1.02 -3.94 11.18
CA TRP A 112 1.24 -2.50 11.20
C TRP A 112 0.00 -1.77 10.68
N MET A 113 -0.11 -0.51 11.09
CA MET A 113 -1.05 0.45 10.53
C MET A 113 -0.26 1.65 10.00
N VAL A 114 -0.50 1.96 8.74
CA VAL A 114 -0.02 3.15 8.05
C VAL A 114 -1.21 4.07 7.82
N VAL A 115 -1.02 5.34 8.15
CA VAL A 115 -1.94 6.42 7.79
C VAL A 115 -1.19 7.39 6.90
N MET A 116 -1.75 7.69 5.74
CA MET A 116 -1.18 8.61 4.76
C MET A 116 -2.25 9.54 4.21
N GLU A 117 -1.82 10.63 3.58
CA GLU A 117 -2.73 11.52 2.88
C GLU A 117 -3.47 10.78 1.76
N ASN A 118 -4.72 11.18 1.54
CA ASN A 118 -5.40 10.78 0.32
C ASN A 118 -4.86 11.61 -0.85
N LEU A 119 -4.61 10.96 -1.99
CA LEU A 119 -4.23 11.68 -3.20
C LEU A 119 -5.38 12.63 -3.63
N GLU A 120 -5.00 13.78 -4.18
CA GLU A 120 -5.96 14.68 -4.81
C GLU A 120 -6.72 13.97 -5.93
N SER A 121 -7.99 14.33 -6.14
CA SER A 121 -8.89 13.60 -7.04
C SER A 121 -8.50 13.66 -8.52
N ASP A 122 -7.55 14.51 -8.89
CA ASP A 122 -7.01 14.63 -10.25
C ASP A 122 -5.83 13.69 -10.53
N PHE A 123 -5.30 13.01 -9.51
CA PHE A 123 -4.37 11.90 -9.71
C PHE A 123 -5.12 10.64 -10.15
N GLN A 124 -4.63 10.02 -11.23
CA GLN A 124 -5.16 8.76 -11.74
C GLN A 124 -4.04 7.72 -11.84
N PRO A 125 -4.30 6.44 -11.54
CA PRO A 125 -3.33 5.37 -11.75
C PRO A 125 -3.03 5.24 -13.25
N CYS A 126 -1.79 4.89 -13.60
CA CYS A 126 -1.39 4.67 -14.99
C CYS A 126 -2.20 3.55 -15.68
N ASP A 127 -2.75 2.61 -14.91
CA ASP A 127 -3.60 1.53 -15.43
C ASP A 127 -4.91 2.04 -16.08
N ASP A 128 -5.40 3.20 -15.64
CA ASP A 128 -6.61 3.84 -16.19
C ASP A 128 -6.38 4.46 -17.58
N PHE A 129 -5.14 4.52 -18.06
CA PHE A 129 -4.80 5.10 -19.36
C PHE A 129 -4.52 3.99 -20.38
N ASP A 130 -5.21 4.01 -21.52
CA ASP A 130 -4.86 3.13 -22.65
C ASP A 130 -3.49 3.49 -23.25
N THR A 131 -3.15 4.77 -23.23
CA THR A 131 -1.89 5.28 -23.79
C THR A 131 -1.40 6.46 -23.00
N LEU A 132 -0.12 6.41 -22.62
CA LEU A 132 0.56 7.51 -21.96
C LEU A 132 1.30 8.37 -22.99
N GLU A 133 1.17 9.70 -22.87
CA GLU A 133 1.92 10.67 -23.67
C GLU A 133 3.44 10.56 -23.40
N PRO A 134 4.31 10.82 -24.38
CA PRO A 134 5.76 10.79 -24.16
C PRO A 134 6.23 11.62 -22.97
N SER A 135 5.69 12.83 -22.79
CA SER A 135 6.02 13.70 -21.66
C SER A 135 5.60 13.13 -20.31
N CYS A 136 4.52 12.33 -20.26
CA CYS A 136 4.10 11.62 -19.06
C CYS A 136 5.07 10.48 -18.72
N LYS A 137 5.46 9.69 -19.72
CA LYS A 137 6.46 8.62 -19.56
C LYS A 137 7.80 9.15 -19.07
N ASP A 138 8.22 10.28 -19.61
CA ASP A 138 9.44 10.96 -19.19
C ASP A 138 9.35 11.39 -17.72
N GLU A 139 8.19 11.89 -17.26
CA GLU A 139 8.01 12.27 -15.87
C GLU A 139 8.01 11.07 -14.93
N ILE A 140 7.35 9.96 -15.29
CA ILE A 140 7.38 8.71 -14.52
C ILE A 140 8.83 8.21 -14.39
N THR A 141 9.57 8.18 -15.50
CA THR A 141 10.97 7.74 -15.51
C THR A 141 11.85 8.65 -14.64
N LYS A 142 11.63 9.98 -14.70
CA LYS A 142 12.33 10.94 -13.85
C LYS A 142 12.00 10.75 -12.37
N CYS A 143 10.73 10.52 -12.04
CA CYS A 143 10.25 10.29 -10.68
C CYS A 143 10.95 9.06 -10.07
N VAL A 144 10.92 7.92 -10.77
CA VAL A 144 11.58 6.68 -10.34
C VAL A 144 13.10 6.86 -10.23
N SER A 145 13.73 7.52 -11.22
CA SER A 145 15.16 7.81 -11.16
C SER A 145 15.55 8.70 -9.97
N LYS A 146 14.74 9.70 -9.64
CA LYS A 146 14.98 10.54 -8.46
C LYS A 146 14.82 9.75 -7.17
N PHE A 147 13.82 8.89 -7.08
CA PHE A 147 13.64 7.99 -5.95
C PHE A 147 14.85 7.05 -5.76
N HIS A 148 15.36 6.45 -6.83
CA HIS A 148 16.59 5.64 -6.79
C HIS A 148 17.83 6.45 -6.38
N LYS A 149 17.94 7.72 -6.80
CA LYS A 149 19.06 8.60 -6.38
C LYS A 149 19.05 8.92 -4.89
N LEU A 150 17.93 8.74 -4.20
CA LEU A 150 17.85 8.82 -2.73
C LEU A 150 18.38 7.54 -2.04
N GLY A 151 18.75 6.51 -2.81
CA GLY A 151 19.27 5.23 -2.32
C GLY A 151 18.18 4.20 -2.01
N PHE A 152 16.96 4.41 -2.48
CA PHE A 152 15.82 3.53 -2.23
C PHE A 152 15.37 2.78 -3.47
N VAL A 153 14.79 1.60 -3.26
CA VAL A 153 14.10 0.78 -4.27
C VAL A 153 12.69 0.49 -3.81
N HIS A 154 11.77 0.32 -4.74
CA HIS A 154 10.33 0.18 -4.45
C HIS A 154 9.88 -1.28 -4.47
N GLY A 155 10.35 -2.06 -5.45
CA GLY A 155 10.08 -3.48 -5.61
C GLY A 155 8.72 -3.83 -6.18
N ASP A 156 7.68 -3.03 -5.93
CA ASP A 156 6.34 -3.25 -6.48
C ASP A 156 5.84 -2.16 -7.44
N LEU A 157 6.72 -1.57 -8.25
CA LEU A 157 6.29 -0.61 -9.28
C LEU A 157 5.40 -1.30 -10.31
N ARG A 158 4.19 -0.79 -10.48
CA ARG A 158 3.19 -1.24 -11.45
C ARG A 158 2.38 -0.03 -11.91
N ASP A 159 1.69 -0.13 -13.03
CA ASP A 159 0.78 0.91 -13.51
C ASP A 159 -0.37 1.20 -12.53
N THR A 160 -0.71 0.26 -11.64
CA THR A 160 -1.64 0.45 -10.51
C THR A 160 -1.05 1.15 -9.29
N ASN A 161 0.28 1.22 -9.17
CA ASN A 161 1.02 1.83 -8.05
C ASN A 161 1.70 3.15 -8.45
N VAL A 162 1.57 3.57 -9.71
CA VAL A 162 2.10 4.82 -10.25
C VAL A 162 0.93 5.70 -10.66
N PHE A 163 0.76 6.82 -9.97
CA PHE A 163 -0.28 7.80 -10.21
C PHE A 163 0.30 9.00 -10.93
N VAL A 164 -0.47 9.56 -11.86
CA VAL A 164 -0.08 10.75 -12.61
C VAL A 164 -1.23 11.74 -12.65
N ARG A 165 -0.87 13.03 -12.75
CA ARG A 165 -1.80 14.10 -13.09
C ARG A 165 -1.13 15.10 -14.00
N ARG A 166 -1.93 15.84 -14.77
CA ARG A 166 -1.47 16.94 -15.60
C ARG A 166 -1.96 18.27 -15.06
N LYS A 167 -1.03 19.13 -14.66
CA LYS A 167 -1.31 20.47 -14.11
C LYS A 167 -0.50 21.52 -14.87
N GLN A 168 -1.19 22.49 -15.48
CA GLN A 168 -0.57 23.59 -16.23
C GLN A 168 0.50 23.10 -17.23
N ASP A 169 0.14 22.11 -18.06
CA ASP A 169 1.01 21.47 -19.05
C ASP A 169 2.26 20.74 -18.52
N ARG A 170 2.30 20.47 -17.22
CA ARG A 170 3.32 19.61 -16.61
C ARG A 170 2.67 18.36 -16.02
N TRP A 171 3.34 17.23 -16.22
CA TRP A 171 3.00 16.00 -15.54
C TRP A 171 3.60 16.02 -14.14
N GLU A 172 2.86 15.47 -13.19
CA GLU A 172 3.34 15.14 -11.85
C GLU A 172 3.14 13.64 -11.65
N CYS A 173 4.06 13.01 -10.90
CA CYS A 173 4.05 11.58 -10.64
C CYS A 173 4.10 11.31 -9.15
N GLN A 174 3.28 10.37 -8.69
CA GLN A 174 3.17 9.91 -7.32
C GLN A 174 3.29 8.39 -7.30
N LEU A 175 4.21 7.87 -6.48
CA LEU A 175 4.41 6.46 -6.22
C LEU A 175 3.69 6.11 -4.91
N ILE A 176 2.94 5.02 -4.92
CA ILE A 176 2.25 4.48 -3.74
C ILE A 176 2.65 3.02 -3.53
N ASP A 177 2.25 2.45 -2.38
CA ASP A 177 2.39 1.02 -2.07
C ASP A 177 3.83 0.57 -1.71
N TYR A 178 4.41 1.21 -0.69
CA TYR A 178 5.77 0.97 -0.17
C TYR A 178 5.95 -0.31 0.68
N ASP A 179 5.14 -1.35 0.48
CA ASP A 179 5.19 -2.55 1.33
C ASP A 179 6.51 -3.31 1.22
N TRP A 180 7.19 -3.22 0.07
CA TRP A 180 8.47 -3.90 -0.19
C TRP A 180 9.64 -2.91 -0.30
N ALA A 181 9.35 -1.63 -0.18
CA ALA A 181 10.34 -0.60 -0.43
C ALA A 181 11.35 -0.49 0.70
N GLY A 182 12.57 -0.06 0.37
CA GLY A 182 13.64 0.14 1.34
C GLY A 182 14.94 0.51 0.66
N ARG A 183 16.05 0.46 1.41
CA ARG A 183 17.38 0.79 0.87
C ARG A 183 17.83 -0.28 -0.12
N GLU A 184 18.42 0.16 -1.23
CA GLU A 184 18.99 -0.76 -2.21
C GLU A 184 20.08 -1.63 -1.56
N GLY A 185 19.99 -2.94 -1.76
CA GLY A 185 20.91 -3.91 -1.13
C GLY A 185 20.50 -4.38 0.27
N GLU A 186 19.44 -3.83 0.87
CA GLU A 186 18.95 -4.24 2.21
C GLU A 186 17.62 -4.98 2.18
N VAL A 187 16.76 -4.68 1.20
CA VAL A 187 15.43 -5.29 1.08
C VAL A 187 15.39 -6.42 0.06
N VAL A 188 14.59 -7.44 0.35
CA VAL A 188 14.37 -8.61 -0.49
C VAL A 188 12.89 -8.78 -0.83
N TYR A 189 12.59 -9.41 -1.96
CA TYR A 189 11.24 -9.77 -2.30
C TYR A 189 10.65 -10.80 -1.32
N PRO A 190 9.37 -10.67 -0.94
CA PRO A 190 8.69 -11.70 -0.17
C PRO A 190 8.57 -13.01 -0.96
N ILE A 191 8.23 -14.08 -0.27
CA ILE A 191 7.88 -15.35 -0.91
C ILE A 191 6.54 -15.19 -1.65
N GLY A 192 6.45 -15.74 -2.85
CA GLY A 192 5.29 -15.67 -3.74
C GLY A 192 5.41 -14.65 -4.88
N VAL A 193 6.61 -14.12 -5.16
CA VAL A 193 6.78 -13.09 -6.20
C VAL A 193 7.20 -13.71 -7.52
N TYR A 194 6.21 -13.87 -8.41
CA TYR A 194 6.37 -14.54 -9.69
C TYR A 194 5.95 -13.66 -10.86
N ASN A 195 6.56 -13.91 -12.01
CA ASN A 195 6.03 -13.43 -13.28
C ASN A 195 4.77 -14.22 -13.64
N THR A 196 3.67 -13.52 -13.92
CA THR A 196 2.36 -14.10 -14.24
C THR A 196 1.73 -13.38 -15.43
N HIS A 197 0.65 -13.95 -15.98
CA HIS A 197 -0.12 -13.28 -17.05
C HIS A 197 -0.70 -11.92 -16.61
N SER A 198 -1.03 -11.75 -15.33
CA SER A 198 -1.61 -10.52 -14.79
C SER A 198 -0.57 -9.54 -14.26
N VAL A 199 0.60 -10.03 -13.80
CA VAL A 199 1.67 -9.20 -13.23
C VAL A 199 3.00 -9.62 -13.84
N TRP A 200 3.55 -8.76 -14.70
CA TRP A 200 4.88 -8.98 -15.27
C TRP A 200 5.98 -8.72 -14.24
N ARG A 201 7.04 -9.52 -14.28
CA ARG A 201 8.26 -9.34 -13.49
C ARG A 201 9.51 -9.58 -14.36
N PRO A 202 10.66 -8.96 -14.01
CA PRO A 202 11.93 -9.15 -14.71
C PRO A 202 12.37 -10.61 -14.81
N GLU A 203 12.10 -11.40 -13.78
CA GLU A 203 12.43 -12.82 -13.69
C GLU A 203 11.20 -13.66 -13.37
N LEU A 204 11.27 -14.97 -13.68
CA LEU A 204 10.16 -15.89 -13.43
C LEU A 204 9.84 -16.02 -11.93
N HIS A 205 10.87 -16.05 -11.09
CA HIS A 205 10.78 -16.17 -9.63
C HIS A 205 11.76 -15.20 -8.96
N LEU A 206 11.27 -14.31 -8.12
CA LEU A 206 12.07 -13.30 -7.43
C LEU A 206 12.18 -13.55 -5.92
N ASP A 207 11.60 -14.64 -5.41
CA ASP A 207 11.53 -14.99 -3.99
C ASP A 207 12.88 -14.85 -3.27
N GLY A 208 12.92 -13.99 -2.26
CA GLY A 208 14.12 -13.78 -1.43
C GLY A 208 15.29 -13.11 -2.15
N GLN A 209 15.17 -12.75 -3.44
CA GLN A 209 16.17 -11.97 -4.13
C GLN A 209 16.18 -10.52 -3.65
N LEU A 210 17.33 -9.87 -3.75
CA LEU A 210 17.45 -8.45 -3.49
C LEU A 210 16.56 -7.65 -4.46
N ILE A 211 15.88 -6.64 -3.91
CA ILE A 211 15.19 -5.67 -4.73
C ILE A 211 16.23 -4.66 -5.21
N THR A 212 16.25 -4.39 -6.51
CA THR A 212 17.24 -3.52 -7.16
C THR A 212 16.56 -2.45 -7.98
N SER A 213 17.28 -1.34 -8.20
CA SER A 213 16.85 -0.27 -9.10
C SER A 213 16.69 -0.77 -10.54
N GLU A 214 17.48 -1.77 -10.95
CA GLU A 214 17.33 -2.44 -12.23
C GLU A 214 15.96 -3.15 -12.35
N HIS A 215 15.55 -3.91 -11.32
CA HIS A 215 14.23 -4.56 -11.31
C HIS A 215 13.09 -3.55 -11.42
N ASP A 216 13.17 -2.45 -10.67
CA ASP A 216 12.21 -1.35 -10.74
C ASP A 216 12.15 -0.76 -12.15
N ASN A 217 13.30 -0.43 -12.73
CA ASN A 217 13.39 0.17 -14.07
C ASN A 217 12.86 -0.77 -15.16
N LEU A 218 13.19 -2.07 -15.10
CA LEU A 218 12.66 -3.07 -16.03
C LEU A 218 11.13 -3.16 -15.95
N THR A 219 10.58 -3.15 -14.73
CA THR A 219 9.13 -3.20 -14.53
C THR A 219 8.43 -1.94 -15.05
N VAL A 220 9.02 -0.77 -14.79
CA VAL A 220 8.53 0.50 -15.31
C VAL A 220 8.57 0.53 -16.84
N ASN A 221 9.70 0.18 -17.43
CA ASN A 221 9.87 0.16 -18.88
C ASN A 221 8.86 -0.79 -19.54
N GLU A 222 8.59 -1.95 -18.95
CA GLU A 222 7.62 -2.89 -19.52
C GLU A 222 6.20 -2.31 -19.54
N PHE A 223 5.70 -1.74 -18.44
CA PHE A 223 4.34 -1.18 -18.47
C PHE A 223 4.26 0.07 -19.34
N LEU A 224 5.28 0.94 -19.34
CA LEU A 224 5.32 2.11 -20.23
C LEU A 224 5.33 1.69 -21.71
N ARG A 225 6.01 0.59 -22.04
CA ARG A 225 6.03 -0.01 -23.38
C ARG A 225 4.65 -0.51 -23.76
N ARG A 226 3.97 -1.27 -22.89
CA ARG A 226 2.59 -1.76 -23.12
C ARG A 226 1.59 -0.63 -23.36
N ARG A 227 1.77 0.52 -22.68
CA ARG A 227 0.95 1.73 -22.84
C ARG A 227 1.47 2.68 -23.94
N THR A 228 2.17 2.16 -24.94
CA THR A 228 2.61 2.94 -26.12
C THR A 228 1.65 2.71 -27.27
N LYS A 229 1.03 3.78 -27.79
CA LYS A 229 0.36 3.73 -29.09
C LYS A 229 1.35 3.22 -30.14
N ILE A 230 0.92 2.23 -30.90
CA ILE A 230 1.36 2.03 -32.28
C ILE A 230 0.79 3.23 -33.06
N ILE A 231 1.50 4.37 -33.06
CA ILE A 231 1.26 5.43 -34.04
C ILE A 231 2.05 5.05 -35.30
N ARG A 232 1.50 4.10 -36.06
CA ARG A 232 1.79 3.93 -37.48
C ARG A 232 0.55 3.33 -38.10
N PHE A 233 -0.31 4.18 -38.66
CA PHE A 233 -0.64 4.23 -40.08
C PHE A 233 -1.26 5.60 -40.37
#